data_AF-A0A965YFD1-F1
#
_entry.id   AF-A0A965YFD1-F1
#
_cell.length_a   1.000
_cell.length_b   1.000
_cell.length_c   1.000
_cell.angle_alpha   90.00
_cell.angle_beta   90.00
_cell.angle_gamma   90.00
#
_symmetry.space_group_name_H-M   'P 1'
#
loop_
_entity.id
_entity.type
_entity.pdbx_description
1 polymer ?
#
loop_
_entity_poly.entity_id
_entity_poly.type
_entity_poly.pdbx_seq_one_letter_code
_entity_poly.pdbx_strand_id
1 'polypeptide(L)' 'YDYLYSDSELKALLERVLSLTVGSQTILVYFNNHRRGQAVANAKHLRELLAASGGEACMSQKQALSTST' A
#
# COMPACT_ATOMS: atom_id res chain seq x y z
N TYR A 1 12.20 -0.84 -10.74
CA TYR A 1 11.58 -0.03 -11.81
C TYR A 1 11.63 1.43 -11.45
N ASP A 2 11.79 2.31 -12.43
CA ASP A 2 11.63 3.76 -12.27
C ASP A 2 10.17 4.13 -12.54
N TYR A 3 9.35 4.00 -11.52
CA TYR A 3 7.92 4.22 -11.64
C TYR A 3 7.42 4.73 -10.29
N LEU A 4 6.90 5.95 -10.26
CA LEU A 4 6.22 6.50 -9.11
C LEU A 4 4.73 6.53 -9.46
N TYR A 5 3.91 5.86 -8.65
CA TYR A 5 2.48 5.85 -8.93
C TYR A 5 1.90 7.25 -8.70
N SER A 6 0.94 7.61 -9.54
CA SER A 6 0.13 8.81 -9.35
C SER A 6 -1.01 8.55 -8.35
N ASP A 7 -1.60 9.64 -7.83
CA ASP A 7 -2.72 9.60 -6.90
C ASP A 7 -3.92 8.80 -7.47
N SER A 8 -4.23 8.97 -8.75
CA SER A 8 -5.35 8.28 -9.40
C SER A 8 -5.11 6.77 -9.48
N GLU A 9 -3.89 6.35 -9.79
CA GLU A 9 -3.52 4.94 -9.82
C GLU A 9 -3.54 4.32 -8.43
N LEU A 10 -3.03 5.03 -7.41
CA LEU A 10 -3.06 4.55 -6.03
C LEU A 10 -4.49 4.46 -5.49
N LYS A 11 -5.38 5.39 -5.85
CA LYS A 11 -6.82 5.31 -5.52
C LYS A 11 -7.49 4.11 -6.18
N ALA A 12 -7.25 3.88 -7.46
CA ALA A 12 -7.79 2.71 -8.16
C ALA A 12 -7.27 1.40 -7.56
N LEU A 13 -5.99 1.36 -7.17
CA LEU A 13 -5.40 0.22 -6.46
C LEU A 13 -6.05 0.03 -5.09
N LEU A 14 -6.28 1.11 -4.34
CA LEU A 14 -6.94 1.09 -3.04
C LEU A 14 -8.35 0.52 -3.12
N GLU A 15 -9.17 0.97 -4.07
CA GLU A 15 -10.52 0.43 -4.30
C GLU A 15 -10.49 -1.09 -4.55
N ARG A 16 -9.52 -1.55 -5.32
CA ARG A 16 -9.32 -2.97 -5.58
C ARG A 16 -8.86 -3.75 -4.34
N VAL A 17 -8.00 -3.17 -3.52
CA VAL A 17 -7.60 -3.77 -2.24
C VAL A 17 -8.81 -3.89 -1.32
N LEU A 18 -9.62 -2.84 -1.21
CA LEU A 18 -10.83 -2.84 -0.39
C LEU A 18 -11.84 -3.87 -0.85
N SER A 19 -12.04 -4.06 -2.16
CA SER A 19 -12.97 -5.10 -2.64
C SER A 19 -12.52 -6.52 -2.29
N LEU A 20 -11.21 -6.77 -2.21
CA LEU A 20 -10.65 -8.05 -1.78
C LEU A 20 -10.85 -8.32 -0.28
N THR A 21 -11.08 -7.28 0.55
CA THR A 21 -11.25 -7.45 2.01
C THR A 21 -12.52 -8.22 2.37
N VAL A 22 -13.55 -8.18 1.53
CA VAL A 22 -14.86 -8.82 1.78
C VAL A 22 -14.73 -10.35 1.92
N GLY A 23 -13.72 -10.96 1.29
CA GLY A 23 -13.51 -12.41 1.29
C GLY A 23 -12.16 -12.86 1.83
N SER A 24 -11.33 -11.95 2.36
CA SER A 24 -9.95 -12.25 2.74
C SER A 24 -9.70 -11.92 4.21
N GLN A 25 -9.14 -12.86 4.95
CA GLN A 25 -8.79 -12.62 6.36
C GLN A 25 -7.56 -11.69 6.49
N THR A 26 -6.67 -11.68 5.51
CA THR A 26 -5.47 -10.84 5.50
C THR A 26 -5.07 -10.54 4.07
N ILE A 27 -4.68 -9.28 3.80
CA ILE A 27 -4.15 -8.85 2.51
C ILE A 27 -2.76 -8.26 2.75
N LEU A 28 -1.80 -8.70 1.94
CA LEU A 28 -0.43 -8.18 1.95
C LEU A 28 -0.15 -7.50 0.62
N VAL A 29 0.27 -6.23 0.67
CA VAL A 29 0.58 -5.42 -0.51
C VAL A 29 2.05 -5.01 -0.45
N TYR A 30 2.79 -5.31 -1.52
CA TYR A 30 4.21 -4.99 -1.66
C TYR A 30 4.45 -4.14 -2.90
N PHE A 31 5.14 -3.01 -2.72
CA PHE A 31 5.61 -2.18 -3.83
C PHE A 31 7.02 -2.62 -4.26
N ASN A 32 7.16 -3.12 -5.49
CA ASN A 32 8.44 -3.61 -6.02
C ASN A 32 9.18 -2.57 -6.90
N ASN A 33 8.57 -1.41 -7.14
CA ASN A 33 9.17 -0.28 -7.85
C ASN A 33 10.10 0.54 -6.92
N HIS A 34 11.18 -0.09 -6.46
CA HIS A 34 12.05 0.44 -5.39
C HIS A 34 13.09 1.49 -5.83
N ARG A 35 13.20 1.80 -7.13
CA ARG A 35 14.25 2.73 -7.62
C ARG A 35 14.08 4.08 -6.91
N ARG A 36 15.18 4.66 -6.42
CA ARG A 36 15.17 5.96 -5.72
C ARG A 36 14.19 6.05 -4.55
N GLY A 37 13.89 4.92 -3.88
CA GLY A 37 12.97 4.89 -2.75
C GLY A 37 11.48 5.02 -3.12
N GLN A 38 11.13 4.94 -4.41
CA GLN A 38 9.76 5.08 -4.89
C GLN A 38 8.81 4.06 -4.24
N ALA A 39 9.23 2.82 -4.02
CA ALA A 39 8.41 1.81 -3.34
C ALA A 39 7.95 2.26 -1.94
N VAL A 40 8.85 2.86 -1.15
CA VAL A 40 8.53 3.37 0.18
C VAL A 40 7.61 4.58 0.08
N ALA A 41 7.83 5.46 -0.90
CA ALA A 41 6.96 6.61 -1.16
C ALA A 41 5.52 6.15 -1.49
N ASN A 42 5.38 5.19 -2.41
CA ASN A 42 4.08 4.62 -2.77
C ASN A 42 3.38 3.96 -1.58
N ALA A 43 4.12 3.18 -0.77
CA ALA A 43 3.55 2.51 0.40
C ALA A 43 3.03 3.51 1.45
N LYS A 44 3.78 4.59 1.69
CA LYS A 44 3.35 5.67 2.60
C LYS A 44 2.10 6.37 2.06
N HIS A 45 2.10 6.73 0.78
CA HIS A 45 0.96 7.42 0.16
C HIS A 45 -0.30 6.55 0.12
N LEU A 46 -0.19 5.25 -0.21
CA LEU A 46 -1.33 4.34 -0.16
C LEU A 46 -1.90 4.22 1.26
N ARG A 47 -1.05 4.21 2.29
CA ARG A 47 -1.47 4.19 3.70
C ARG A 47 -2.20 5.48 4.09
N GLU A 48 -1.74 6.63 3.62
CA GLU A 48 -2.42 7.92 3.83
C GLU A 48 -3.80 7.94 3.16
N LEU A 49 -3.92 7.44 1.93
CA LEU A 49 -5.19 7.30 1.24
C LEU A 49 -6.16 6.36 1.98
N LEU A 50 -5.67 5.23 2.50
CA LEU A 50 -6.51 4.32 3.29
C LEU A 50 -6.99 4.95 4.60
N ALA A 51 -6.12 5.72 5.28
CA ALA A 51 -6.50 6.44 6.49
C ALA A 51 -7.60 7.48 6.19
N ALA A 52 -7.43 8.23 5.10
CA ALA A 52 -8.42 9.21 4.65
C ALA A 52 -9.77 8.59 4.25
N SER A 53 -9.79 7.33 3.79
CA SER A 53 -11.01 6.61 3.44
C SER A 53 -11.69 5.91 4.63
N GLY A 54 -11.19 6.09 5.86
CA GLY A 54 -11.72 5.43 7.06
C GLY A 54 -11.34 3.95 7.20
N GLY A 55 -10.37 3.47 6.41
CA GLY A 55 -9.94 2.08 6.37
C GLY A 55 -8.90 1.68 7.43
N GLU A 56 -8.64 2.53 8.43
CA GLU A 56 -7.61 2.28 9.46
C GLU A 56 -7.86 0.99 10.24
N ALA A 57 -9.12 0.58 10.42
CA ALA A 57 -9.49 -0.69 11.05
C ALA A 57 -8.97 -1.93 10.30
N CYS A 58 -8.64 -1.80 9.01
CA CYS A 58 -8.11 -2.89 8.19
C CYS A 58 -6.58 -3.07 8.33
N MET A 59 -5.87 -2.13 8.94
CA MET A 59 -4.40 -2.14 9.02
C MET A 59 -3.91 -2.96 10.22
N SER A 60 -3.00 -3.91 10.00
CA SER A 60 -2.24 -4.58 11.05
C SER A 60 -0.82 -4.00 11.13
N GLN A 61 -0.39 -3.56 12.31
CA GLN A 61 0.87 -2.81 12.52
C GLN A 61 2.16 -3.62 12.29
N LYS A 62 2.10 -4.88 11.85
CA LYS A 62 3.31 -5.66 11.56
C LYS A 62 3.85 -5.32 10.18
N GLN A 63 4.54 -4.16 10.10
CA GLN A 63 5.36 -3.83 8.94
C GLN A 63 6.47 -4.88 8.80
N ALA A 64 6.64 -5.44 7.60
CA ALA A 64 7.78 -6.26 7.27
C ALA A 64 9.04 -5.39 7.31
N LEU A 65 9.77 -5.48 8.42
CA LEU A 65 11.08 -4.86 8.60
C LEU A 65 12.06 -5.60 7.69
N SER A 66 12.26 -5.11 6.47
CA SER A 66 13.34 -5.58 5.60
C SER A 66 14.66 -5.07 6.18
N THR A 67 15.19 -5.81 7.15
CA THR A 67 16.60 -5.72 7.53
C THR A 67 17.38 -6.40 6.42
N SER A 68 18.08 -5.60 5.62
CA SER A 68 19.16 -6.11 4.76
C SER A 68 20.39 -5.26 5.04
N THR A 69 21.40 -6.00 5.50
CA THR A 69 22.77 -5.71 5.94
C THR A 69 23.53 -4.66 5.15
#